data_AF-A0A2D5YND1-F1
#
_entry.id   AF-A0A2D5YND1-F1
#
_cell.length_a   1.000
_cell.length_b   1.000
_cell.length_c   1.000
_cell.angle_alpha   90.00
_cell.angle_beta   90.00
_cell.angle_gamma   90.00
#
_symmetry.space_group_name_H-M   'P 1'
#
loop_
_entity.id
_entity.type
_entity.pdbx_description
1 polymer ?
#
loop_
_entity_poly.entity_id
_entity_poly.type
_entity_poly.pdbx_seq_one_letter_code
_entity_poly.pdbx_strand_id
1 'polypeptide(L)'
;MVRMNAPKSRKQLVQEFVNSCTLVFKSFEYDVVISKNKSNLWHYTAAKQDKKYVVYCAPEIKKVKGLLKVAINKIPKDHRLVVICNQIDASDEEFAEGFDFTLVTLGKIKKYGEALLEAKIRESD
;
A
#
# COMPACT_ATOMS: atom_id res chain seq x y z
N MET A 1 -34.89 15.87 -0.75
CA MET A 1 -34.41 15.16 -1.95
C MET A 1 -33.02 14.61 -1.64
N VAL A 2 -32.93 13.39 -1.13
CA VAL A 2 -31.65 12.75 -0.78
C VAL A 2 -30.99 12.32 -2.09
N ARG A 3 -29.89 12.98 -2.49
CA ARG A 3 -29.07 12.52 -3.60
C ARG A 3 -28.46 11.17 -3.20
N MET A 4 -29.07 10.07 -3.65
CA MET A 4 -28.43 8.76 -3.55
C MET A 4 -27.18 8.80 -4.43
N ASN A 5 -26.00 8.71 -3.81
CA ASN A 5 -24.74 8.63 -4.55
C ASN A 5 -24.76 7.38 -5.43
N ALA A 6 -24.46 7.54 -6.71
CA ALA A 6 -24.31 6.42 -7.63
C ALA A 6 -23.24 5.43 -7.10
N PRO A 7 -23.43 4.11 -7.27
CA PRO A 7 -22.46 3.12 -6.82
C PRO A 7 -21.10 3.37 -7.51
N LYS A 8 -20.03 3.43 -6.70
CA LYS A 8 -18.67 3.65 -7.20
C LYS A 8 -18.24 2.48 -8.09
N SER A 9 -17.61 2.79 -9.21
CA SER A 9 -16.99 1.79 -10.08
C SER A 9 -15.79 1.12 -9.40
N ARG A 10 -15.47 -0.12 -9.79
CA ARG A 10 -14.28 -0.84 -9.31
C ARG A 10 -12.99 -0.02 -9.49
N LYS A 11 -12.89 0.72 -10.59
CA LYS A 11 -11.73 1.60 -10.86
C LYS A 11 -11.63 2.74 -9.86
N GLN A 12 -12.75 3.37 -9.50
CA GLN A 12 -12.78 4.43 -8.47
C GLN A 12 -12.40 3.87 -7.10
N LEU A 13 -12.93 2.71 -6.71
CA LEU A 13 -12.59 2.07 -5.44
C LEU A 13 -11.09 1.75 -5.33
N VAL A 14 -10.50 1.22 -6.41
CA VAL A 14 -9.05 0.94 -6.47
C VAL A 14 -8.23 2.23 -6.40
N GLN A 15 -8.65 3.28 -7.12
CA GLN A 15 -7.96 4.57 -7.09
C GLN A 15 -8.00 5.20 -5.68
N GLU A 16 -9.14 5.15 -5.00
CA GLU A 16 -9.28 5.63 -3.62
C GLU A 16 -8.40 4.83 -2.65
N PHE A 17 -8.30 3.52 -2.86
CA PHE A 17 -7.43 2.66 -2.07
C PHE A 17 -5.94 3.03 -2.28
N VAL A 18 -5.49 3.19 -3.53
CA VAL A 18 -4.12 3.61 -3.84
C VAL A 18 -3.83 5.00 -3.29
N ASN A 19 -4.77 5.93 -3.41
CA ASN A 19 -4.63 7.27 -2.84
C ASN A 19 -4.48 7.22 -1.32
N SER A 20 -5.27 6.38 -0.64
CA SER A 20 -5.16 6.20 0.81
C SER A 20 -3.80 5.63 1.22
N CYS A 21 -3.28 4.67 0.46
CA CYS A 21 -1.96 4.09 0.72
C CYS A 21 -0.83 5.12 0.52
N THR A 22 -0.86 5.83 -0.61
CA THR A 22 0.18 6.80 -0.97
C THR A 22 0.19 8.02 -0.06
N LEU A 23 -0.97 8.46 0.43
CA LEU A 23 -1.09 9.63 1.32
C LEU A 23 -0.29 9.44 2.61
N VAL A 24 -0.29 8.22 3.16
CA VAL A 24 0.51 7.93 4.37
C VAL A 24 1.99 8.06 4.06
N PHE A 25 2.51 7.45 2.99
CA PHE A 25 3.93 7.61 2.66
C PHE A 25 4.32 9.07 2.42
N LYS A 26 3.45 9.85 1.76
CA LYS A 26 3.65 11.30 1.58
C LYS A 26 3.66 12.07 2.89
N SER A 27 2.84 11.72 3.89
CA SER A 27 2.84 12.41 5.20
C SER A 27 4.12 12.19 5.99
N PHE A 28 4.79 11.05 5.74
CA PHE A 28 6.14 10.75 6.22
C PHE A 28 7.25 11.32 5.33
N GLU A 29 6.92 12.16 4.34
CA GLU A 29 7.86 12.82 3.41
C GLU A 29 8.67 11.83 2.56
N TYR A 30 8.08 10.68 2.22
CA TYR A 30 8.61 9.86 1.15
C TYR A 30 8.30 10.50 -0.20
N ASP A 31 9.27 10.47 -1.10
CA ASP A 31 9.00 10.68 -2.51
C ASP A 31 8.25 9.48 -3.07
N VAL A 32 7.07 9.72 -3.63
CA VAL A 32 6.13 8.67 -4.06
C VAL A 32 5.88 8.77 -5.55
N VAL A 33 6.31 7.74 -6.29
CA VAL A 33 6.11 7.63 -7.74
C VAL A 33 5.12 6.51 -8.02
N ILE A 34 3.92 6.89 -8.49
CA ILE A 34 2.85 5.93 -8.79
C ILE A 34 3.11 5.29 -10.16
N SER A 35 3.27 3.98 -10.18
CA SER A 35 3.43 3.20 -11.40
C SER A 35 2.10 2.59 -11.80
N LYS A 36 1.53 3.10 -12.90
CA LYS A 36 0.31 2.56 -13.50
C LYS A 36 0.68 1.44 -14.46
N ASN A 37 0.60 0.18 -14.02
CA ASN A 37 0.66 -0.94 -14.96
C ASN A 37 -0.75 -1.20 -15.55
N LYS A 38 -0.80 -1.56 -16.84
CA LYS A 38 -2.02 -1.99 -17.57
C LYS A 38 -2.70 -3.23 -16.96
N SER A 39 -2.03 -3.94 -16.05
CA SER A 39 -2.37 -5.29 -15.57
C SER A 39 -3.25 -5.35 -14.30
N ASN A 40 -4.02 -4.31 -13.97
CA ASN A 40 -4.84 -4.19 -12.75
C ASN A 40 -4.08 -4.19 -11.41
N LEU A 41 -2.76 -4.33 -11.42
CA LEU A 41 -1.91 -4.32 -10.23
C LEU A 41 -1.27 -2.94 -10.07
N TRP A 42 -1.80 -2.17 -9.13
CA TRP A 42 -1.32 -0.82 -8.84
C TRP A 42 -0.19 -0.90 -7.83
N HIS A 43 0.95 -0.34 -8.19
CA HIS A 43 2.08 -0.23 -7.29
C HIS A 43 2.66 1.19 -7.36
N TYR A 44 3.39 1.56 -6.34
CA TYR A 44 4.17 2.79 -6.32
C TYR A 44 5.50 2.52 -5.66
N THR A 45 6.50 3.32 -6.00
CA THR A 45 7.75 3.33 -5.25
C THR A 45 7.68 4.46 -4.24
N ALA A 46 8.19 4.21 -3.03
CA ALA A 46 8.34 5.22 -2.00
C ALA A 46 9.80 5.25 -1.56
N ALA A 47 10.45 6.40 -1.66
CA ALA A 47 11.85 6.57 -1.29
C ALA A 47 12.03 7.74 -0.31
N LYS A 48 12.82 7.52 0.74
CA LYS A 48 13.27 8.56 1.67
C LYS A 48 14.68 8.23 2.14
N GLN A 49 15.65 9.08 1.80
CA GLN A 49 17.07 8.85 2.11
C GLN A 49 17.50 7.44 1.64
N ASP A 50 18.00 6.59 2.54
CA ASP A 50 18.44 5.22 2.25
C ASP A 50 17.31 4.18 2.25
N LYS A 51 16.07 4.59 2.55
CA LYS A 51 14.91 3.69 2.61
C LYS A 51 14.15 3.72 1.30
N LYS A 52 14.11 2.59 0.60
CA LYS A 52 13.38 2.43 -0.66
C LYS A 52 12.41 1.27 -0.57
N TYR A 53 11.17 1.54 -0.98
CA TYR A 53 10.08 0.57 -0.95
C TYR A 53 9.42 0.49 -2.31
N VAL A 54 9.05 -0.73 -2.70
CA VAL A 54 8.03 -0.96 -3.72
C VAL A 54 6.77 -1.40 -3.02
N VAL A 55 5.71 -0.62 -3.16
CA VAL A 55 4.45 -0.85 -2.46
C VAL A 55 3.39 -1.30 -3.44
N TYR A 56 2.85 -2.49 -3.21
CA TYR A 56 1.74 -3.05 -3.97
C TYR A 56 0.42 -2.84 -3.25
N CYS A 57 -0.52 -2.22 -3.95
CA CYS A 57 -1.87 -2.00 -3.48
C CYS A 57 -2.76 -3.15 -3.94
N ALA A 58 -3.03 -4.10 -3.05
CA ALA A 58 -3.79 -5.31 -3.35
C ALA A 58 -4.94 -5.46 -2.34
N PRO A 59 -6.11 -4.84 -2.57
CA PRO A 59 -7.24 -4.92 -1.65
C PRO A 59 -7.59 -6.35 -1.21
N GLU A 60 -7.43 -7.31 -2.14
CA GLU A 60 -7.60 -8.75 -1.93
C GLU A 60 -6.35 -9.49 -2.43
N ILE A 61 -5.44 -9.85 -1.51
CA ILE A 61 -4.17 -10.52 -1.86
C ILE A 61 -4.37 -11.87 -2.55
N LYS A 62 -5.40 -12.63 -2.17
CA LYS A 62 -5.72 -13.95 -2.74
C LYS A 62 -5.85 -13.91 -4.27
N LYS A 63 -6.38 -12.82 -4.83
CA LYS A 63 -6.56 -12.64 -6.27
C LYS A 63 -5.26 -12.33 -7.02
N VAL A 64 -4.19 -11.98 -6.30
CA VAL A 64 -2.93 -11.50 -6.89
C VAL A 64 -1.70 -12.25 -6.42
N LYS A 65 -1.82 -13.30 -5.58
CA LYS A 65 -0.67 -14.12 -5.11
C LYS A 65 0.23 -14.57 -6.26
N GLY A 66 -0.33 -15.04 -7.37
CA GLY A 66 0.44 -15.45 -8.56
C GLY A 66 1.22 -14.30 -9.21
N LEU A 67 0.61 -13.12 -9.30
CA LEU A 67 1.28 -11.92 -9.83
C LEU A 67 2.38 -11.43 -8.88
N LEU A 68 2.15 -11.49 -7.56
CA LEU A 68 3.13 -11.12 -6.54
C LEU A 68 4.37 -12.01 -6.62
N LYS A 69 4.23 -13.33 -6.78
CA LYS A 69 5.38 -14.24 -6.97
C LYS A 69 6.28 -13.81 -8.12
N VAL A 70 5.70 -13.36 -9.23
CA VAL A 70 6.46 -12.86 -10.39
C VAL A 70 7.05 -11.48 -10.11
N ALA A 71 6.30 -10.60 -9.43
CA ALA A 71 6.73 -9.26 -9.11
C ALA A 71 7.92 -9.22 -8.13
N ILE A 72 7.93 -10.12 -7.13
CA ILE A 72 9.00 -10.25 -6.13
C ILE A 72 10.36 -10.42 -6.80
N ASN A 73 10.45 -11.26 -7.82
CA ASN A 73 11.70 -11.49 -8.58
C ASN A 73 12.16 -10.28 -9.42
N LYS A 74 11.32 -9.25 -9.56
CA LYS A 74 11.60 -8.02 -10.32
C LYS A 74 11.86 -6.82 -9.42
N ILE A 75 11.78 -6.98 -8.11
CA ILE A 75 12.07 -5.90 -7.17
C ILE A 75 13.58 -5.66 -7.15
N PRO A 76 14.04 -4.40 -7.27
CA PRO A 76 15.45 -4.08 -7.14
C PRO A 76 15.98 -4.51 -5.77
N LYS A 77 17.24 -4.99 -5.70
CA LYS A 77 17.83 -5.55 -4.48
C LYS A 77 17.92 -4.57 -3.31
N ASP A 78 17.94 -3.28 -3.59
CA ASP A 78 17.98 -2.19 -2.61
C ASP A 78 16.58 -1.73 -2.16
N HIS A 79 15.51 -2.37 -2.66
CA HIS A 79 14.14 -2.05 -2.31
C HIS A 79 13.50 -3.17 -1.49
N ARG A 80 12.73 -2.78 -0.47
CA ARG A 80 11.85 -3.72 0.26
C ARG A 80 10.47 -3.76 -0.36
N LEU A 81 9.88 -4.95 -0.45
CA LEU A 81 8.51 -5.13 -0.90
C LEU A 81 7.53 -4.95 0.26
N VAL A 82 6.53 -4.10 0.05
CA VAL A 82 5.39 -3.93 0.96
C VAL A 82 4.11 -4.20 0.18
N VAL A 83 3.21 -5.00 0.75
CA VAL A 83 1.89 -5.27 0.17
C VAL A 83 0.83 -4.76 1.14
N ILE A 84 -0.06 -3.90 0.65
CA ILE A 84 -1.15 -3.32 1.43
C ILE A 84 -2.48 -3.93 1.01
N CYS A 85 -3.21 -4.48 1.97
CA CYS A 85 -4.49 -5.17 1.78
C CYS A 85 -5.61 -4.59 2.65
N ASN A 86 -6.87 -4.92 2.38
CA ASN A 86 -7.97 -4.57 3.29
C ASN A 86 -7.96 -5.47 4.53
N GLN A 87 -7.75 -6.76 4.30
CA GLN A 87 -7.76 -7.81 5.31
C GLN A 87 -6.62 -8.78 5.04
N ILE A 88 -6.15 -9.41 6.11
CA ILE A 88 -5.09 -10.41 6.12
C ILE A 88 -5.63 -11.59 6.94
N ASP A 89 -5.40 -12.81 6.45
CA ASP A 89 -5.56 -14.03 7.23
C ASP A 89 -4.21 -14.75 7.42
N ALA A 90 -4.20 -15.81 8.23
CA ALA A 90 -2.98 -16.57 8.53
C ALA A 90 -2.30 -17.11 7.25
N SER A 91 -3.07 -17.52 6.24
CA SER A 91 -2.52 -18.02 4.97
C SER A 91 -1.85 -16.93 4.12
N ASP A 92 -2.22 -15.68 4.36
CA ASP A 92 -1.61 -14.51 3.73
C ASP A 92 -0.32 -14.12 4.46
N GLU A 93 -0.27 -14.26 5.79
CA GLU A 93 0.94 -14.07 6.61
C GLU A 93 2.01 -15.12 6.29
N GLU A 94 1.65 -16.40 6.26
CA GLU A 94 2.56 -17.48 5.84
C GLU A 94 3.11 -17.26 4.42
N PHE A 95 2.27 -16.76 3.52
CA PHE A 95 2.69 -16.39 2.18
C PHE A 95 3.65 -15.19 2.17
N ALA A 96 3.47 -14.22 3.07
CA ALA A 96 4.37 -13.08 3.19
C ALA A 96 5.73 -13.48 3.76
N GLU A 97 5.73 -14.31 4.80
CA GLU A 97 6.95 -14.85 5.42
C GLU A 97 7.73 -15.73 4.44
N GLY A 98 7.05 -16.63 3.73
CA GLY A 98 7.69 -17.53 2.77
C GLY A 98 8.34 -16.83 1.57
N PHE A 99 7.99 -15.57 1.29
CA PHE A 99 8.56 -14.77 0.21
C PHE A 99 9.29 -13.51 0.70
N ASP A 100 9.53 -13.39 2.01
CA ASP A 100 10.23 -12.27 2.66
C ASP A 100 9.73 -10.88 2.23
N PHE A 101 8.43 -10.64 2.38
CA PHE A 101 7.86 -9.31 2.18
C PHE A 101 6.99 -8.84 3.33
N THR A 102 6.86 -7.52 3.47
CA THR A 102 5.99 -6.94 4.51
C THR A 102 4.54 -6.93 4.04
N LEU A 103 3.67 -7.62 4.76
CA LEU A 103 2.23 -7.59 4.54
C LEU A 103 1.55 -6.72 5.62
N VAL A 104 0.70 -5.80 5.21
CA VAL A 104 0.05 -4.85 6.13
C VAL A 104 -1.36 -4.49 5.69
N THR A 105 -2.26 -4.25 6.64
CA THR A 105 -3.60 -3.75 6.31
C THR A 105 -3.61 -2.25 6.10
N LEU A 106 -4.55 -1.76 5.29
CA LEU A 106 -4.82 -0.34 5.15
C LEU A 106 -5.13 0.31 6.50
N GLY A 107 -5.88 -0.39 7.37
CA GLY A 107 -6.18 0.09 8.72
C GLY A 107 -4.92 0.32 9.55
N LYS A 108 -3.95 -0.60 9.49
CA LYS A 108 -2.67 -0.48 10.21
C LYS A 108 -1.80 0.64 9.65
N ILE A 109 -1.76 0.81 8.32
CA ILE A 109 -1.07 1.92 7.65
C ILE A 109 -1.66 3.28 8.06
N LYS A 110 -3.00 3.40 8.13
CA LYS A 110 -3.66 4.64 8.58
C LYS A 110 -3.31 5.00 10.03
N LYS A 111 -3.32 4.01 10.93
CA LYS A 111 -2.90 4.21 12.33
C LYS A 111 -1.47 4.74 12.45
N TYR A 112 -0.56 4.29 11.60
CA TYR A 112 0.80 4.85 11.57
C TYR A 112 0.81 6.31 11.10
N GLY A 113 0.00 6.64 10.10
CA GLY A 113 -0.19 8.03 9.66
C GLY A 113 -0.74 8.93 10.77
N GLU A 114 -1.77 8.47 11.48
CA GLU A 114 -2.38 9.18 12.60
C GLU A 114 -1.36 9.41 13.73
N ALA A 115 -0.68 8.35 14.18
CA ALA A 115 0.31 8.44 15.25
C ALA A 115 1.47 9.41 14.93
N LEU A 116 1.89 9.48 13.65
CA LEU A 116 2.89 10.47 13.24
C LEU A 116 2.35 11.89 13.31
N LEU A 117 1.13 12.13 12.83
CA LEU A 117 0.52 13.46 12.89
C LEU A 117 0.42 13.93 14.34
N GLU A 118 -0.01 13.05 15.25
CA GLU A 118 -0.04 13.33 16.68
C GLU A 118 1.35 13.64 17.24
N ALA A 119 2.39 12.90 16.83
CA ALA A 119 3.75 13.17 17.25
C ALA A 119 4.25 14.54 16.76
N LYS A 120 4.02 14.87 15.48
CA LYS A 120 4.41 16.18 14.91
C LYS A 120 3.72 17.35 15.60
N ILE A 121 2.44 17.20 15.96
CA ILE A 121 1.70 18.23 16.71
C ILE A 121 2.36 18.44 18.07
N ARG A 122 2.66 17.36 18.81
CA ARG A 122 3.33 17.45 20.11
C ARG A 122 4.73 18.06 20.06
N GLU A 123 5.46 17.89 18.97
CA GLU A 123 6.79 18.50 18.80
C GLU A 123 6.72 19.98 18.39
N SER A 124 5.55 20.46 17.98
CA SER A 124 5.34 21.86 17.54
C SER A 124 4.74 22.75 18.64
N ASP A 125 4.35 22.17 19.78
CA ASP A 125 3.88 22.84 21.01
C ASP A 125 5.01 22.91 22.06
#